data_AF-A0A401RQA9-F1
#
_entry.id   AF-A0A401RQA9-F1
#
_cell.length_a   1.000
_cell.length_b   1.000
_cell.length_c   1.000
_cell.angle_alpha   90.00
_cell.angle_beta   90.00
_cell.angle_gamma   90.00
#
_symmetry.space_group_name_H-M   'P 1'
#
loop_
_entity.id
_entity.type
_entity.pdbx_description
1 polymer ?
#
loop_
_entity_poly.entity_id
_entity_poly.type
_entity_poly.pdbx_seq_one_letter_code
_entity_poly.pdbx_strand_id
1 'polypeptide(L)'
;MEPRLFANDGCLWKPDLIFGKDHKIAVIDVTVWYENDSKALEIAWQEKQEKYKHLNAEVTELTGGVDPKYFGFMMGARGKWLDMNNHLMKFLGVERYDTFTQKTSRLTVSLTT
;
A
#
# COMPACT_ATOMS: atom_id res chain seq x y z
N MET A 1 -6.09 17.06 -4.11
CA MET A 1 -7.51 16.78 -4.44
C MET A 1 -7.72 15.29 -4.22
N GLU A 2 -8.72 14.90 -3.42
CA GLU A 2 -8.99 13.47 -3.15
C GLU A 2 -9.56 12.75 -4.40
N PRO A 3 -9.16 11.50 -4.66
CA PRO A 3 -9.71 10.70 -5.75
C PRO A 3 -11.20 10.40 -5.55
N ARG A 4 -11.96 10.49 -6.63
CA ARG A 4 -13.40 10.17 -6.66
C ARG A 4 -13.68 9.27 -7.85
N LEU A 5 -14.13 8.06 -7.57
CA LEU A 5 -14.48 7.05 -8.55
C LEU A 5 -15.98 6.78 -8.47
N PHE A 6 -16.67 6.85 -9.60
CA PHE A 6 -18.09 6.52 -9.69
C PHE A 6 -18.22 5.14 -10.30
N ALA A 7 -18.73 4.20 -9.50
CA ALA A 7 -19.04 2.86 -9.99
C ALA A 7 -20.23 2.89 -10.97
N ASN A 8 -20.38 1.84 -11.76
CA ASN A 8 -21.49 1.69 -12.71
C ASN A 8 -22.90 1.75 -12.08
N ASP A 9 -23.01 1.48 -10.78
CA ASP A 9 -24.27 1.59 -10.02
C ASP A 9 -24.54 3.02 -9.51
N GLY A 10 -23.65 3.97 -9.82
CA GLY A 10 -23.71 5.36 -9.35
C GLY A 10 -23.11 5.59 -7.95
N CYS A 11 -22.61 4.54 -7.29
CA CYS A 11 -21.98 4.68 -5.98
C CYS A 11 -20.64 5.41 -6.07
N LEU A 12 -20.41 6.34 -5.14
CA LEU A 12 -19.15 7.08 -5.04
C LEU A 12 -18.17 6.35 -4.13
N TRP A 13 -17.02 6.00 -4.69
CA TRP A 13 -15.89 5.38 -4.00
C TRP A 13 -14.71 6.35 -3.94
N LYS A 14 -14.06 6.41 -2.77
CA LYS A 14 -12.97 7.35 -2.50
C LYS A 14 -11.79 6.59 -1.89
N PRO A 15 -10.84 6.10 -2.70
CA PRO A 15 -9.56 5.65 -2.18
C PRO A 15 -8.76 6.86 -1.67
N ASP A 16 -7.86 6.64 -0.71
CA ASP A 16 -7.04 7.72 -0.17
C ASP A 16 -6.04 8.24 -1.20
N LEU A 17 -5.42 7.31 -1.96
CA LEU A 17 -4.40 7.63 -2.95
C LEU A 17 -4.57 6.80 -4.21
N ILE A 18 -4.29 7.41 -5.36
CA ILE A 18 -4.09 6.74 -6.63
C ILE A 18 -2.78 7.25 -7.22
N PHE A 19 -1.82 6.35 -7.47
CA PHE A 19 -0.59 6.65 -8.17
C PHE A 19 -0.62 6.08 -9.58
N GLY A 20 -0.23 6.89 -10.56
CA GLY A 20 0.11 6.45 -11.90
C GLY A 20 1.61 6.64 -12.15
N LYS A 21 2.30 5.60 -12.61
CA LYS A 21 3.71 5.67 -13.02
C LYS A 21 3.97 4.68 -14.15
N ASP A 22 4.50 5.14 -15.28
CA ASP A 22 4.93 4.31 -16.42
C ASP A 22 3.86 3.26 -16.81
N HIS A 23 2.61 3.72 -16.99
CA HIS A 23 1.40 2.93 -17.25
C HIS A 23 0.91 1.99 -16.14
N LYS A 24 1.63 1.89 -15.02
CA LYS A 24 1.20 1.14 -13.84
C LYS A 24 0.36 2.03 -12.95
N ILE A 25 -0.69 1.46 -12.37
CA ILE A 25 -1.57 2.16 -11.45
C ILE A 25 -1.59 1.44 -10.10
N ALA A 26 -1.40 2.20 -9.01
CA ALA A 26 -1.61 1.72 -7.65
C ALA A 26 -2.75 2.51 -7.00
N VAL A 27 -3.80 1.81 -6.58
CA VAL A 27 -4.87 2.34 -5.74
C VAL A 27 -4.56 1.92 -4.30
N ILE A 28 -4.54 2.88 -3.39
CA ILE A 28 -4.10 2.64 -2.01
C ILE A 28 -5.13 3.18 -1.03
N ASP A 29 -5.43 2.37 -0.03
CA ASP A 29 -6.23 2.73 1.13
C ASP A 29 -5.36 2.60 2.39
N VAL A 30 -5.12 3.75 3.03
CA VAL A 30 -4.28 3.89 4.20
C VAL A 30 -5.13 3.64 5.43
N THR A 31 -4.68 2.75 6.32
CA THR A 31 -5.39 2.48 7.57
C THR A 31 -4.39 2.45 8.72
N VAL A 32 -4.69 3.23 9.77
CA VAL A 32 -3.98 3.15 11.04
C VAL A 32 -4.75 2.21 11.96
N TRP A 33 -4.09 1.17 12.45
CA TRP A 33 -4.74 0.14 13.26
C TRP A 33 -4.04 -0.04 14.61
N TYR A 34 -4.83 -0.23 15.67
CA TYR A 34 -4.32 -0.51 17.00
C TYR A 34 -3.97 -1.99 17.16
N GLU A 35 -2.71 -2.27 17.43
CA GLU A 35 -2.07 -3.57 17.21
C GLU A 35 -2.25 -4.53 18.40
N ASN A 36 -3.47 -5.00 18.64
CA ASN A 36 -3.71 -6.03 19.65
C ASN A 36 -3.54 -7.46 19.12
N ASP A 37 -3.72 -7.68 17.82
CA ASP A 37 -3.59 -8.99 17.16
C ASP A 37 -2.99 -8.83 15.75
N SER A 38 -1.91 -9.57 15.46
CA SER A 38 -1.27 -9.56 14.15
C SER A 38 -2.10 -10.20 13.05
N LYS A 39 -2.95 -11.19 13.35
CA LYS A 39 -3.81 -11.83 12.34
C LYS A 39 -4.90 -10.88 11.85
N ALA A 40 -5.43 -10.05 12.75
CA ALA A 40 -6.42 -9.03 12.41
C ALA A 40 -5.88 -8.01 11.39
N LEU A 41 -4.59 -7.66 11.47
CA LEU A 41 -3.95 -6.75 10.51
C LEU A 41 -3.87 -7.34 9.10
N GLU A 42 -3.56 -8.62 8.98
CA GLU A 42 -3.45 -9.30 7.70
C GLU A 42 -4.83 -9.47 7.04
N ILE A 43 -5.85 -9.85 7.82
CA ILE A 43 -7.24 -9.94 7.34
C ILE A 43 -7.71 -8.56 6.86
N ALA A 44 -7.52 -7.51 7.67
CA ALA A 44 -7.89 -6.16 7.29
C ALA A 44 -7.17 -5.68 6.03
N TRP A 45 -5.89 -6.06 5.85
CA TRP A 45 -5.14 -5.76 4.64
C TRP A 45 -5.73 -6.45 3.40
N GLN A 46 -6.12 -7.72 3.51
CA GLN A 46 -6.76 -8.45 2.41
C GLN A 46 -8.12 -7.85 2.04
N GLU A 47 -8.98 -7.59 3.02
CA GLU A 47 -10.29 -6.96 2.80
C GLU A 47 -10.17 -5.62 2.07
N LYS A 48 -9.15 -4.84 2.41
CA LYS A 48 -8.89 -3.53 1.78
C LYS A 48 -8.41 -3.63 0.34
N GLN A 49 -7.71 -4.71 -0.02
CA GLN A 49 -7.39 -4.97 -1.42
C GLN A 49 -8.64 -5.30 -2.23
N GLU A 50 -9.53 -6.14 -1.69
CA GLU A 50 -10.74 -6.54 -2.41
C GLU A 50 -11.71 -5.37 -2.59
N LYS A 51 -11.74 -4.44 -1.63
CA LYS A 51 -12.69 -3.31 -1.59
C LYS A 51 -12.83 -2.55 -2.91
N TYR A 52 -11.75 -2.31 -3.64
CA TYR A 52 -11.76 -1.48 -4.85
C TYR A 52 -11.53 -2.26 -6.15
N LYS A 53 -11.29 -3.59 -6.09
CA LYS A 53 -10.98 -4.38 -7.29
C LYS A 53 -12.05 -4.33 -8.38
N HIS A 54 -13.30 -4.16 -7.98
CA HIS A 54 -14.42 -4.07 -8.91
C HIS A 54 -14.42 -2.76 -9.73
N LEU A 55 -13.60 -1.76 -9.37
CA LEU A 55 -13.51 -0.45 -10.02
C LEU A 55 -12.39 -0.37 -11.08
N ASN A 56 -11.97 -1.52 -11.63
CA ASN A 56 -10.85 -1.57 -12.57
C ASN A 56 -11.04 -0.68 -13.79
N ALA A 57 -12.26 -0.66 -14.37
CA ALA A 57 -12.53 0.12 -15.56
C ALA A 57 -12.44 1.63 -15.27
N GLU A 58 -13.06 2.05 -14.17
CA GLU A 58 -13.13 3.43 -13.70
C GLU A 58 -11.74 3.98 -13.36
N VAL A 59 -10.92 3.18 -12.69
CA VAL A 59 -9.53 3.56 -12.35
C VAL A 59 -8.68 3.67 -13.60
N THR A 60 -8.85 2.74 -14.54
CA THR A 60 -8.13 2.73 -15.83
C THR A 60 -8.50 3.96 -16.65
N GLU A 61 -9.79 4.30 -16.73
CA GLU A 61 -10.29 5.49 -17.42
C GLU A 61 -9.76 6.79 -16.78
N LEU A 62 -9.80 6.89 -15.45
CA LEU A 62 -9.33 8.07 -14.73
C LEU A 62 -7.84 8.35 -14.92
N THR A 63 -7.02 7.30 -15.01
CA THR A 63 -5.56 7.41 -14.99
C THR A 63 -4.90 7.24 -16.35
N GLY A 64 -5.61 6.67 -17.33
CA GLY A 64 -5.07 6.32 -18.65
C GLY A 64 -4.01 5.21 -18.64
N GLY A 65 -3.79 4.54 -17.50
CA GLY A 65 -2.87 3.42 -17.37
C GLY A 65 -3.54 2.08 -17.69
N VAL A 66 -2.90 0.98 -17.32
CA VAL A 66 -3.41 -0.40 -17.51
C VAL A 66 -3.21 -1.24 -16.25
N ASP A 67 -4.07 -2.24 -16.06
CA ASP A 67 -3.98 -3.25 -14.98
C ASP A 67 -3.76 -2.65 -13.57
N PRO A 68 -4.76 -1.93 -13.01
CA PRO A 68 -4.65 -1.36 -11.68
C PRO A 68 -4.37 -2.42 -10.60
N LYS A 69 -3.45 -2.11 -9.70
CA LYS A 69 -3.16 -2.89 -8.50
C LYS A 69 -3.70 -2.19 -7.26
N TYR A 70 -4.25 -2.97 -6.34
CA TYR A 70 -4.90 -2.48 -5.14
C TYR A 70 -4.08 -2.89 -3.92
N PHE A 71 -3.82 -1.93 -3.04
CA PHE A 71 -2.99 -2.14 -1.87
C PHE A 71 -3.67 -1.57 -0.62
N GLY A 72 -3.75 -2.38 0.43
CA GLY A 72 -3.86 -1.83 1.78
C GLY A 72 -2.50 -1.29 2.22
N PHE A 73 -2.49 -0.12 2.85
CA PHE A 73 -1.29 0.42 3.50
C PHE A 73 -1.53 0.59 5.00
N MET A 74 -1.02 -0.37 5.77
CA MET A 74 -1.37 -0.54 7.18
C MET A 74 -0.26 0.00 8.06
N MET A 75 -0.59 0.97 8.91
CA MET A 75 0.32 1.52 9.90
C MET A 75 -0.16 1.17 11.29
N GLY A 76 0.76 0.66 12.10
CA GLY A 76 0.54 0.51 13.52
C GLY A 76 0.30 1.83 14.22
N ALA A 77 -0.70 1.92 15.09
CA ALA A 77 -0.89 3.09 15.94
C ALA A 77 0.33 3.40 16.85
N ARG A 78 1.16 2.37 17.14
CA ARG A 78 2.43 2.50 17.87
C ARG A 78 3.66 2.61 16.95
N GLY A 79 3.45 2.86 15.66
CA GLY A 79 4.50 3.02 14.68
C GLY A 79 5.06 1.73 14.11
N LYS A 80 4.45 0.55 14.34
CA LYS A 80 4.95 -0.67 13.68
C LYS A 80 4.60 -0.68 12.20
N TRP A 81 5.61 -1.08 11.43
CA TRP A 81 5.54 -1.25 9.99
C TRP A 81 5.06 -2.65 9.66
N LEU A 82 4.00 -2.77 8.84
CA LEU A 82 3.58 -4.06 8.33
C LEU A 82 4.46 -4.44 7.13
N ASP A 83 5.06 -5.63 7.14
CA ASP A 83 5.94 -6.05 6.04
C ASP A 83 5.24 -6.14 4.68
N MET A 84 3.91 -6.31 4.67
CA MET A 84 3.12 -6.29 3.45
C MET A 84 3.18 -4.93 2.72
N ASN A 85 3.42 -3.83 3.44
CA ASN A 85 3.63 -2.51 2.85
C ASN A 85 4.87 -2.48 1.92
N ASN A 86 5.83 -3.40 2.11
CA ASN A 86 7.00 -3.49 1.25
C ASN A 86 6.65 -3.92 -0.18
N HIS A 87 5.54 -4.65 -0.39
CA HIS A 87 5.06 -4.97 -1.73
C HIS A 87 4.66 -3.71 -2.50
N LEU A 88 3.95 -2.78 -1.83
CA LEU A 88 3.61 -1.49 -2.42
C LEU A 88 4.88 -0.67 -2.71
N MET A 89 5.82 -0.58 -1.76
CA MET A 89 7.05 0.19 -1.96
C MET A 89 7.86 -0.32 -3.16
N LYS A 90 8.00 -1.65 -3.27
CA LYS A 90 8.64 -2.29 -4.43
C LYS A 90 7.88 -2.00 -5.73
N PHE A 91 6.55 -2.04 -5.71
CA PHE A 91 5.73 -1.71 -6.88
C PHE A 91 5.93 -0.27 -7.35
N LEU A 92 6.02 0.68 -6.42
CA LEU A 92 6.28 2.10 -6.71
C LEU A 92 7.74 2.36 -7.15
N GLY A 93 8.62 1.37 -7.02
CA GLY A 93 10.06 1.52 -7.26
C GLY A 93 10.75 2.37 -6.19
N VAL A 94 10.17 2.43 -4.98
CA VAL A 94 10.82 3.03 -3.82
C VAL A 94 11.72 1.96 -3.23
N GLU A 95 13.01 2.07 -3.49
CA GLU A 95 14.00 1.25 -2.82
C GLU A 95 13.99 1.58 -1.33
N ARG A 96 13.95 0.56 -0.47
CA ARG A 96 14.26 0.75 0.95
C ARG A 96 15.67 1.33 0.98
N TYR A 97 15.81 2.59 1.41
CA TYR A 97 17.07 2.99 2.00
C TYR A 97 17.29 2.04 3.17
N ASP A 98 18.31 1.17 3.07
CA ASP A 98 18.85 0.45 4.22
C ASP A 98 19.02 1.51 5.32
N THR A 99 18.13 1.49 6.30
CA THR A 99 18.16 2.47 7.37
C THR A 99 19.54 2.40 8.00
N PHE A 100 20.05 3.55 8.45
CA PHE A 100 21.35 3.63 9.13
C PHE A 100 21.54 2.49 10.16
N THR A 101 20.46 2.12 10.84
CA THR A 101 20.32 0.98 11.76
C THR A 101 20.70 -0.40 11.17
N GLN A 102 20.31 -0.71 9.93
CA GLN A 102 20.66 -1.97 9.25
C GLN A 102 22.12 -2.00 8.80
N LYS A 103 22.69 -0.83 8.45
CA LYS A 103 24.13 -0.73 8.15
C LYS A 103 24.96 -0.88 9.42
N THR A 104 24.54 -0.26 10.53
CA THR A 104 25.24 -0.39 11.82
C THR A 104 25.18 -1.80 12.39
N SER A 105 24.05 -2.53 12.27
CA SER A 105 23.96 -3.90 12.81
C SER A 105 24.87 -4.88 12.06
N ARG A 106 24.95 -4.76 10.72
CA ARG A 106 25.89 -5.55 9.91
C ARG A 106 27.34 -5.23 10.26
N LEU A 107 27.67 -3.96 10.47
CA LEU A 107 29.00 -3.52 10.93
C LEU A 107 29.35 -4.08 12.32
N THR A 108 28.42 -4.06 13.28
CA THR A 108 28.68 -4.61 14.63
C THR A 108 28.94 -6.11 14.57
N VAL A 109 28.16 -6.88 13.79
CA VAL A 109 28.35 -8.33 13.64
C VAL A 109 29.69 -8.67 12.96
N SER A 110 30.09 -7.87 11.96
CA SER A 110 31.39 -8.06 11.26
C SER A 110 32.61 -7.65 12.08
N LEU A 111 32.45 -6.86 13.14
CA LEU A 111 33.54 -6.45 14.04
C LEU A 111 33.65 -7.35 15.28
N THR A 112 32.69 -8.26 15.49
CA THR A 112 32.65 -9.19 16.64
C THR A 112 32.83 -10.65 16.25
N THR A 113 33.18 -10.94 14.99
CA THR A 113 33.54 -12.29 14.49
C THR A 113 34.99 -12.27 14.04
#